data_AF-A0A8M1KJP9-F1
#
_entry.id   AF-A0A8M1KJP9-F1
#
_cell.length_a   1.000
_cell.length_b   1.000
_cell.length_c   1.000
_cell.angle_alpha   90.00
_cell.angle_beta   90.00
_cell.angle_gamma   90.00
#
_symmetry.space_group_name_H-M   'P 1'
#
loop_
_entity.id
_entity.type
_entity.pdbx_description
1 polymer ?
#
loop_
_entity_poly.entity_id
_entity_poly.type
_entity_poly.pdbx_seq_one_letter_code
_entity_poly.pdbx_strand_id
1 'polypeptide(L)'
;MEILWKTLTWILSLAMAASESPNYNSLSHNSQEEFLSRLDHYQLTVPVRVSETGEFLSYTVKQHRPGRRRRGTEPAQPVVEPHVYYRLSAYGKHFHLNLTLNPNLVSRHFTVEYWGKNGQEWRHAMVDNCHYVGYLLDQYSTTRVALSNCKGLHGVITTEEEQYLIEPLKSISSNNSSKLNLEEGQPHVIYKKSSIPSPQEPSQEFSCGVSDLTRSRTPCPTTHTASNDTPPSPEPSSGGRRPKRSVSSERFVETLVVADKMMVGYHGRKDIEHYILSVMNIVAKLYRDASLGNVVNIIVTRLIILTEDQTNLEINHHADKSLDSFCKWQKSILSHQGGDGNSIPENGIAHHDNAVLITRYDICTYKNKPCGTLGE
;
A
#
# COMPACT_ATOMS: atom_id res chain seq x y z
N MET A 1 43.66 45.75 -25.04
CA MET A 1 42.51 46.25 -24.25
C MET A 1 41.15 45.97 -24.90
N GLU A 2 41.04 45.80 -26.23
CA GLU A 2 39.72 45.52 -26.86
C GLU A 2 39.27 44.05 -26.89
N ILE A 3 40.18 43.09 -26.70
CA ILE A 3 39.83 41.65 -26.76
C ILE A 3 39.18 41.18 -25.45
N LEU A 4 39.47 41.85 -24.33
CA LEU A 4 38.93 41.52 -23.01
C LEU A 4 37.49 41.99 -22.79
N TRP A 5 37.02 43.01 -23.54
CA TRP A 5 35.63 43.50 -23.41
C TRP A 5 34.63 42.65 -24.23
N LYS A 6 35.09 42.08 -25.36
CA LYS A 6 34.26 41.21 -26.19
C LYS A 6 34.03 39.83 -25.56
N THR A 7 34.95 39.33 -24.73
CA THR A 7 34.74 38.06 -24.01
C THR A 7 33.83 38.24 -22.79
N LEU A 8 33.90 39.38 -22.09
CA LEU A 8 33.01 39.64 -20.95
C LEU A 8 31.53 39.79 -21.34
N THR A 9 31.24 40.35 -22.50
CA THR A 9 29.85 40.54 -22.99
C THR A 9 29.20 39.23 -23.42
N TRP A 10 29.96 38.25 -23.92
CA TRP A 10 29.46 36.91 -24.21
C TRP A 10 29.23 36.09 -22.93
N ILE A 11 30.09 36.26 -21.92
CA ILE A 11 29.91 35.56 -20.63
C ILE A 11 28.71 36.10 -19.85
N LEU A 12 28.46 37.43 -19.87
CA LEU A 12 27.26 38.00 -19.23
C LEU A 12 25.96 37.64 -19.97
N SER A 13 26.01 37.43 -21.29
CA SER A 13 24.85 37.02 -22.08
C SER A 13 24.55 35.52 -21.94
N LEU A 14 25.58 34.68 -21.74
CA LEU A 14 25.40 33.26 -21.39
C LEU A 14 24.94 33.07 -19.93
N ALA A 15 25.30 33.98 -19.02
CA ALA A 15 24.90 33.89 -17.62
C ALA A 15 23.42 34.25 -17.36
N MET A 16 22.74 34.88 -18.33
CA MET A 16 21.32 35.28 -18.22
C MET A 16 20.35 34.33 -18.95
N ALA A 17 20.85 33.25 -19.57
CA ALA A 17 20.02 32.24 -20.23
C ALA A 17 20.00 30.88 -19.52
N ALA A 18 20.60 30.76 -18.34
CA ALA A 18 20.47 29.60 -17.46
C ALA A 18 19.38 29.83 -16.39
N SER A 19 18.19 30.26 -16.82
CA SER A 19 16.96 30.08 -16.06
C SER A 19 16.17 28.92 -16.68
N GLU A 20 16.78 27.74 -16.70
CA GLU A 20 16.06 26.50 -16.97
C GLU A 20 15.24 26.13 -15.74
N SER A 21 13.96 26.51 -15.81
CA SER A 21 12.75 25.81 -15.36
C SER A 21 12.86 24.92 -14.11
N PRO A 22 11.99 25.07 -13.09
CA PRO A 22 11.88 24.08 -12.03
C PRO A 22 11.63 22.71 -12.68
N ASN A 23 12.56 21.79 -12.45
CA ASN A 23 12.46 20.43 -12.94
C ASN A 23 11.32 19.75 -12.16
N TYR A 24 10.09 19.82 -12.68
CA TYR A 24 8.86 19.23 -12.12
C TYR A 24 8.84 17.69 -12.20
N ASN A 25 10.01 17.06 -12.19
CA ASN A 25 10.17 15.62 -12.37
C ASN A 25 10.99 15.06 -11.19
N SER A 26 10.32 14.81 -10.07
CA SER A 26 10.60 13.67 -9.18
C SER A 26 9.72 13.78 -7.94
N LEU A 27 8.58 13.08 -7.92
CA LEU A 27 7.87 12.73 -6.68
C LEU A 27 8.46 11.47 -6.01
N SER A 28 9.56 10.94 -6.55
CA SER A 28 10.31 9.85 -5.91
C SER A 28 11.26 10.44 -4.87
N HIS A 29 10.74 10.63 -3.66
CA HIS A 29 11.54 11.01 -2.51
C HIS A 29 12.53 9.90 -2.16
N ASN A 30 13.75 10.25 -1.75
CA ASN A 30 14.77 9.28 -1.37
C ASN A 30 14.87 9.09 0.15
N SER A 31 14.26 9.98 0.94
CA SER A 31 14.23 9.90 2.40
C SER A 31 12.90 10.41 2.96
N GLN A 32 12.63 10.13 4.25
CA GLN A 32 11.47 10.69 4.94
C GLN A 32 11.63 12.20 5.12
N GLU A 33 12.83 12.70 5.41
CA GLU A 33 13.11 14.13 5.54
C GLU A 33 12.78 14.91 4.26
N GLU A 34 13.15 14.37 3.08
CA GLU A 34 12.81 14.95 1.79
C GLU A 34 11.31 14.90 1.49
N PHE A 35 10.61 13.88 2.00
CA PHE A 35 9.15 13.82 1.87
C PHE A 35 8.47 14.87 2.74
N LEU A 36 8.85 14.95 4.01
CA LEU A 36 8.29 15.90 4.97
C LEU A 36 8.56 17.36 4.60
N SER A 37 9.70 17.66 3.96
CA SER A 37 10.02 19.01 3.52
C SER A 37 9.11 19.52 2.39
N ARG A 38 8.40 18.63 1.69
CA ARG A 38 7.44 19.00 0.65
C ARG A 38 6.01 19.09 1.16
N LEU A 39 5.70 18.56 2.34
CA LEU A 39 4.35 18.66 2.89
C LEU A 39 4.04 20.12 3.26
N ASP A 40 2.84 20.58 2.91
CA ASP A 40 2.39 21.94 3.28
C ASP A 40 2.33 22.08 4.81
N HIS A 41 1.92 21.01 5.49
CA HIS A 41 1.83 20.97 6.94
C HIS A 41 1.92 19.54 7.47
N TYR A 42 2.65 19.36 8.56
CA TYR A 42 2.65 18.15 9.37
C TYR A 42 2.79 18.52 10.86
N GLN A 43 2.42 17.60 11.75
CA GLN A 43 2.62 17.75 13.18
C GLN A 43 3.35 16.54 13.75
N LEU A 44 4.03 16.74 14.87
CA LEU A 44 4.60 15.66 15.67
C LEU A 44 3.62 15.30 16.78
N THR A 45 3.50 14.01 17.04
CA THR A 45 2.66 13.48 18.12
C THR A 45 3.37 12.32 18.80
N VAL A 46 3.05 12.08 20.06
CA VAL A 46 3.55 10.92 20.81
C VAL A 46 2.33 10.08 21.19
N PRO A 47 2.02 9.01 20.43
CA PRO A 47 0.91 8.15 20.76
C PRO A 47 1.21 7.37 22.03
N VAL A 48 0.19 7.19 22.85
CA VAL A 48 0.26 6.43 24.09
C VAL A 48 -0.74 5.29 24.07
N ARG A 49 -0.37 4.19 24.68
CA ARG A 49 -1.26 3.07 24.95
C ARG A 49 -2.14 3.40 26.14
N VAL A 50 -3.44 3.16 26.00
CA VAL A 50 -4.44 3.41 27.04
C VAL A 50 -5.31 2.17 27.26
N SER A 51 -6.04 2.15 28.38
CA SER A 51 -7.11 1.18 28.62
C SER A 51 -8.36 1.53 27.80
N GLU A 52 -9.37 0.65 27.81
CA GLU A 52 -10.69 0.95 27.24
C GLU A 52 -11.34 2.20 27.86
N THR A 53 -11.09 2.46 29.14
CA THR A 53 -11.57 3.65 29.85
C THR A 53 -10.72 4.90 29.59
N GLY A 54 -9.62 4.79 28.83
CA GLY A 54 -8.72 5.89 28.49
C GLY A 54 -7.63 6.19 29.53
N GLU A 55 -7.46 5.33 30.53
CA GLU A 55 -6.37 5.43 31.50
C GLU A 55 -5.03 5.10 30.83
N PHE A 56 -3.98 5.82 31.19
CA PHE A 56 -2.65 5.61 30.62
C PHE A 56 -2.07 4.24 31.03
N LEU A 57 -1.57 3.49 30.04
CA LEU A 57 -0.90 2.20 30.27
C LEU A 57 0.61 2.28 29.98
N SER A 58 1.01 2.83 28.83
CA SER A 58 2.42 2.87 28.43
C SER A 58 2.67 3.83 27.27
N TYR A 59 3.89 4.36 27.17
CA TYR A 59 4.39 5.04 25.97
C TYR A 59 4.83 4.07 24.85
N THR A 60 4.91 2.76 25.14
CA THR A 60 5.32 1.77 24.13
C THR A 60 4.14 1.39 23.26
N VAL A 61 4.17 1.84 22.00
CA VAL A 61 3.14 1.51 21.01
C VAL A 61 3.53 0.35 20.09
N LYS A 62 4.82 0.02 19.99
CA LYS A 62 5.30 -1.10 19.17
C LYS A 62 5.01 -2.45 19.81
N GLN A 63 4.73 -3.47 18.99
CA GLN A 63 4.62 -4.84 19.48
C GLN A 63 5.94 -5.28 20.14
N HIS A 64 5.88 -5.68 21.40
CA HIS A 64 7.05 -6.20 22.11
C HIS A 64 7.27 -7.67 21.71
N ARG A 65 8.26 -7.93 20.85
CA ARG A 65 8.79 -9.28 20.71
C ARG A 65 9.72 -9.53 21.91
N PRO A 66 9.46 -10.54 22.77
CA PRO A 66 10.38 -10.85 23.85
C PRO A 66 11.76 -11.15 23.22
N GLY A 67 12.74 -10.31 23.53
CA GLY A 67 14.12 -10.56 23.16
C GLY A 67 14.59 -11.89 23.74
N ARG A 68 15.50 -12.57 23.04
CA ARG A 68 16.08 -13.87 23.41
C ARG A 68 16.59 -13.85 24.86
N ARG A 69 15.73 -14.18 25.82
CA ARG A 69 16.07 -14.28 27.24
C ARG A 69 16.92 -15.54 27.43
N ARG A 70 17.97 -15.42 28.24
CA ARG A 70 18.83 -16.57 28.61
C ARG A 70 17.97 -17.67 29.24
N ARG A 71 18.05 -18.87 28.64
CA ARG A 71 17.62 -20.21 29.11
C ARG A 71 16.62 -20.18 30.28
N GLY A 72 15.34 -20.04 29.96
CA GLY A 72 14.23 -20.58 30.74
C GLY A 72 13.50 -21.62 29.88
N THR A 73 12.93 -22.64 30.51
CA THR A 73 12.44 -23.88 29.88
C THR A 73 11.16 -23.75 29.03
N GLU A 74 10.71 -22.53 28.72
CA GLU A 74 9.56 -22.28 27.84
C GLU A 74 9.81 -21.05 26.94
N PRO A 75 9.57 -21.14 25.62
CA PRO A 75 9.54 -19.97 24.76
C PRO A 75 8.33 -19.11 25.13
N ALA A 76 8.56 -17.96 25.78
CA ALA A 76 7.52 -16.95 25.99
C ALA A 76 7.02 -16.49 24.61
N GLN A 77 5.82 -16.92 24.23
CA GLN A 77 5.17 -16.44 23.01
C GLN A 77 4.92 -14.93 23.15
N PRO A 78 5.04 -14.14 22.06
CA PRO A 78 4.65 -12.74 22.10
C PRO A 78 3.19 -12.66 22.51
N VAL A 79 2.86 -11.90 23.56
CA VAL A 79 1.48 -11.64 23.94
C VAL A 79 0.89 -10.72 22.87
N VAL A 80 0.16 -11.31 21.92
CA VAL A 80 -0.60 -10.58 20.91
C VAL A 80 -1.94 -10.23 21.54
N GLU A 81 -2.19 -8.95 21.74
CA GLU A 81 -3.47 -8.49 22.28
C GLU A 81 -4.48 -8.27 21.15
N PRO A 82 -5.64 -8.97 21.15
CA PRO A 82 -6.59 -8.88 20.05
C PRO A 82 -7.29 -7.52 19.97
N HIS A 83 -7.37 -6.79 21.09
CA HIS A 83 -7.96 -5.47 21.18
C HIS A 83 -6.97 -4.54 21.89
N VAL A 84 -6.73 -3.38 21.30
CA VAL A 84 -5.80 -2.38 21.84
C VAL A 84 -6.40 -0.99 21.69
N TYR A 85 -6.10 -0.14 22.67
CA TYR A 85 -6.52 1.26 22.67
C TYR A 85 -5.30 2.17 22.66
N TYR A 86 -5.35 3.19 21.82
CA TYR A 86 -4.31 4.20 21.72
C TYR A 86 -4.93 5.59 21.78
N ARG A 87 -4.19 6.52 22.35
CA ARG A 87 -4.54 7.94 22.37
C ARG A 87 -3.42 8.76 21.79
N LEU A 88 -3.74 9.70 20.90
CA LEU A 88 -2.80 10.68 20.37
C LEU A 88 -3.50 12.01 20.12
N SER A 89 -2.72 13.10 20.09
CA SER A 89 -3.22 14.45 19.91
C SER A 89 -2.54 15.10 18.72
N ALA A 90 -3.32 15.68 17.81
CA ALA A 90 -2.82 16.44 16.67
C ALA A 90 -3.93 17.33 16.10
N TYR A 91 -3.55 18.45 15.48
CA TYR A 91 -4.48 19.40 14.86
C TYR A 91 -5.58 19.90 15.82
N GLY A 92 -5.25 20.04 17.12
CA GLY A 92 -6.22 20.41 18.16
C GLY A 92 -7.27 19.33 18.46
N LYS A 93 -7.15 18.13 17.89
CA LYS A 93 -8.05 16.98 18.10
C LYS A 93 -7.36 15.93 18.98
N HIS A 94 -8.16 15.22 19.78
CA HIS A 94 -7.73 14.06 20.57
C HIS A 94 -8.32 12.80 19.96
N PHE A 95 -7.47 11.97 19.38
CA PHE A 95 -7.88 10.71 18.76
C PHE A 95 -7.81 9.61 19.81
N HIS A 96 -8.97 9.05 20.19
CA HIS A 96 -9.05 7.86 21.04
C HIS A 96 -9.43 6.66 20.17
N LEU A 97 -8.42 5.85 19.85
CA LEU A 97 -8.49 4.75 18.90
C LEU A 97 -8.92 3.48 19.63
N ASN A 98 -9.98 2.83 19.16
CA ASN A 98 -10.34 1.46 19.51
C ASN A 98 -10.01 0.54 18.33
N LEU A 99 -9.00 -0.32 18.52
CA LEU A 99 -8.43 -1.13 17.46
C LEU A 99 -8.57 -2.61 17.78
N THR A 100 -9.02 -3.37 16.78
CA THR A 100 -9.08 -4.83 16.81
C THR A 100 -8.09 -5.39 15.80
N LEU A 101 -7.36 -6.43 16.18
CA LEU A 101 -6.43 -7.12 15.29
C LEU A 101 -7.19 -7.60 14.05
N ASN A 102 -6.58 -7.48 12.87
CA ASN A 102 -7.12 -7.96 11.62
C ASN A 102 -6.55 -9.36 11.29
N PRO A 103 -7.23 -10.46 11.66
CA PRO A 103 -6.74 -11.82 11.40
C PRO A 103 -6.87 -12.22 9.93
N ASN A 104 -7.68 -11.49 9.14
CA ASN A 104 -8.02 -11.85 7.77
C ASN A 104 -7.20 -11.08 6.73
N LEU A 105 -6.13 -10.40 7.14
CA LEU A 105 -5.26 -9.65 6.23
C LEU A 105 -4.50 -10.59 5.27
N VAL A 106 -4.07 -11.74 5.78
CA VAL A 106 -3.27 -12.73 5.04
C VAL A 106 -3.96 -14.08 5.07
N SER A 107 -3.77 -14.88 4.02
CA SER A 107 -4.33 -16.23 3.95
C SER A 107 -3.62 -17.20 4.90
N ARG A 108 -4.24 -18.37 5.13
CA ARG A 108 -3.63 -19.45 5.95
C ARG A 108 -2.32 -19.97 5.37
N HIS A 109 -2.16 -19.93 4.04
CA HIS A 109 -0.97 -20.39 3.32
C HIS A 109 -0.13 -19.23 2.81
N PHE A 110 -0.18 -18.09 3.51
CA PHE A 110 0.56 -16.90 3.10
C PHE A 110 2.07 -17.16 3.04
N THR A 111 2.69 -16.69 1.95
CA THR A 111 4.14 -16.79 1.75
C THR A 111 4.73 -15.49 1.26
N VAL A 112 5.88 -15.12 1.81
CA VAL A 112 6.75 -14.04 1.34
C VAL A 112 7.93 -14.65 0.60
N GLU A 113 8.20 -14.17 -0.60
CA GLU A 113 9.30 -14.62 -1.45
C GLU A 113 10.19 -13.46 -1.87
N TYR A 114 11.50 -13.66 -1.81
CA TYR A 114 12.50 -12.71 -2.27
C TYR A 114 13.16 -13.25 -3.54
N TRP A 115 13.10 -12.47 -4.60
CA TRP A 115 13.57 -12.85 -5.93
C TRP A 115 14.72 -11.93 -6.34
N GLY A 116 15.86 -12.54 -6.67
CA GLY A 116 17.00 -11.88 -7.30
C GLY A 116 16.96 -12.04 -8.82
N LYS A 117 18.08 -11.78 -9.50
CA LYS A 117 18.15 -11.84 -10.97
C LYS A 117 17.89 -13.23 -11.56
N ASN A 118 18.20 -14.28 -10.81
CA ASN A 118 18.10 -15.67 -11.25
C ASN A 118 16.83 -16.37 -10.74
N GLY A 119 15.85 -15.62 -10.21
CA GLY A 119 14.59 -16.14 -9.67
C GLY A 119 14.54 -16.11 -8.14
N GLN A 120 13.71 -16.98 -7.56
CA GLN A 120 13.46 -17.02 -6.11
C GLN A 120 14.73 -17.45 -5.34
N GLU A 121 15.22 -16.59 -4.45
CA GLU A 121 16.38 -16.84 -3.59
C GLU A 121 15.98 -17.30 -2.20
N TRP A 122 14.91 -16.73 -1.65
CA TRP A 122 14.49 -16.96 -0.27
C TRP A 122 12.97 -16.87 -0.10
N ARG A 123 12.42 -17.63 0.87
CA ARG A 123 10.99 -17.64 1.18
C ARG A 123 10.74 -17.94 2.66
N HIS A 124 9.70 -17.34 3.23
CA HIS A 124 9.12 -17.72 4.53
C HIS A 124 7.61 -17.56 4.55
N ALA A 125 6.97 -18.12 5.57
CA ALA A 125 5.52 -18.00 5.83
C ALA A 125 5.20 -17.23 7.13
N MET A 126 6.21 -16.68 7.79
CA MET A 126 6.01 -15.94 9.05
C MET A 126 5.40 -14.57 8.81
N VAL A 127 4.34 -14.25 9.55
CA VAL A 127 3.68 -12.93 9.58
C VAL A 127 3.55 -12.46 11.01
N ASP A 128 3.79 -11.17 11.23
CA ASP A 128 3.53 -10.56 12.53
C ASP A 128 2.05 -10.15 12.67
N ASN A 129 1.47 -10.56 13.79
CA ASN A 129 0.13 -10.15 14.20
C ASN A 129 0.17 -8.76 14.84
N CYS A 130 0.33 -7.74 14.00
CA CYS A 130 0.47 -6.33 14.39
C CYS A 130 -0.38 -5.37 13.54
N HIS A 131 -1.28 -5.89 12.70
CA HIS A 131 -2.13 -5.08 11.84
C HIS A 131 -3.54 -5.03 12.42
N TYR A 132 -4.03 -3.84 12.67
CA TYR A 132 -5.30 -3.58 13.35
C TYR A 132 -6.21 -2.71 12.50
N VAL A 133 -7.50 -2.89 12.70
CA VAL A 133 -8.57 -2.07 12.13
C VAL A 133 -9.50 -1.61 13.25
N GLY A 134 -10.14 -0.47 13.07
CA GLY A 134 -10.96 0.08 14.14
C GLY A 134 -11.60 1.42 13.81
N TYR A 135 -11.87 2.17 14.87
CA TYR A 135 -12.66 3.38 14.87
C TYR A 135 -12.19 4.34 15.97
N LEU A 136 -12.61 5.59 15.93
CA LEU A 136 -12.53 6.49 17.09
C LEU A 136 -13.70 6.19 18.05
N LEU A 137 -13.44 6.16 19.35
CA LEU A 137 -14.45 5.82 20.37
C LEU A 137 -15.62 6.82 20.41
N ASP A 138 -15.35 8.11 20.17
CA ASP A 138 -16.36 9.17 20.14
C ASP A 138 -17.19 9.17 18.85
N GLN A 139 -16.68 8.55 17.77
CA GLN A 139 -17.24 8.64 16.41
C GLN A 139 -17.20 7.28 15.69
N TYR A 140 -17.72 6.24 16.33
CA TYR A 140 -17.56 4.85 15.87
C TYR A 140 -18.22 4.54 14.51
N SER A 141 -19.32 5.22 14.17
CA SER A 141 -20.08 4.93 12.95
C SER A 141 -19.53 5.62 11.69
N THR A 142 -18.76 6.69 11.88
CA THR A 142 -18.36 7.59 10.80
C THR A 142 -16.86 7.52 10.51
N THR A 143 -16.06 7.18 11.51
CA THR A 143 -14.61 7.08 11.38
C THR A 143 -14.17 5.70 10.96
N ARG A 144 -12.98 5.57 10.40
CA ARG A 144 -12.35 4.28 10.08
C ARG A 144 -10.86 4.39 10.33
N VAL A 145 -10.29 3.38 10.96
CA VAL A 145 -8.88 3.34 11.28
C VAL A 145 -8.29 2.03 10.78
N ALA A 146 -7.10 2.11 10.18
CA ALA A 146 -6.28 0.97 9.82
C ALA A 146 -4.84 1.30 10.17
N LEU A 147 -4.29 0.63 11.18
CA LEU A 147 -2.98 0.90 11.74
C LEU A 147 -2.17 -0.39 11.91
N SER A 148 -0.87 -0.27 11.75
CA SER A 148 0.11 -1.29 12.08
C SER A 148 0.92 -0.84 13.29
N ASN A 149 1.26 -1.74 14.20
CA ASN A 149 2.13 -1.46 15.33
C ASN A 149 3.44 -2.29 15.31
N CYS A 150 3.78 -2.91 14.17
CA CYS A 150 4.95 -3.78 14.06
C CYS A 150 6.28 -3.03 14.34
N LYS A 151 6.36 -1.76 13.90
CA LYS A 151 7.55 -0.89 14.02
C LYS A 151 7.23 0.47 14.68
N GLY A 152 6.14 0.51 15.44
CA GLY A 152 5.46 1.74 15.86
C GLY A 152 4.19 1.96 15.03
N LEU A 153 3.33 2.89 15.45
CA LEU A 153 2.07 3.16 14.76
C LEU A 153 2.30 3.71 13.35
N HIS A 154 1.78 3.01 12.35
CA HIS A 154 1.79 3.44 10.96
C HIS A 154 0.46 3.12 10.29
N GLY A 155 -0.12 4.07 9.55
CA GLY A 155 -1.34 3.83 8.77
C GLY A 155 -2.23 5.06 8.69
N VAL A 156 -3.55 4.86 8.65
CA VAL A 156 -4.54 5.92 8.38
C VAL A 156 -5.65 5.99 9.42
N ILE A 157 -6.05 7.22 9.72
CA ILE A 157 -7.26 7.57 10.49
C ILE A 157 -8.14 8.40 9.55
N THR A 158 -9.27 7.84 9.15
CA THR A 158 -10.25 8.49 8.28
C THR A 158 -11.42 8.98 9.12
N THR A 159 -11.70 10.28 9.05
CA THR A 159 -12.91 10.91 9.61
C THR A 159 -13.81 11.37 8.46
N GLU A 160 -14.97 11.95 8.75
CA GLU A 160 -15.85 12.51 7.71
C GLU A 160 -15.23 13.71 6.99
N GLU A 161 -14.40 14.47 7.69
CA GLU A 161 -13.81 15.71 7.20
C GLU A 161 -12.46 15.50 6.51
N GLU A 162 -11.66 14.53 6.96
CA GLU A 162 -10.24 14.47 6.61
C GLU A 162 -9.65 13.05 6.75
N GLN A 163 -8.55 12.80 6.04
CA GLN A 163 -7.73 11.60 6.21
C GLN A 163 -6.37 11.98 6.81
N TYR A 164 -6.06 11.41 7.97
CA TYR A 164 -4.79 11.60 8.65
C TYR A 164 -3.91 10.37 8.46
N LEU A 165 -2.69 10.58 7.96
CA LEU A 165 -1.66 9.56 7.88
C LEU A 165 -0.72 9.72 9.06
N ILE A 166 -0.37 8.61 9.70
CA ILE A 166 0.59 8.56 10.80
C ILE A 166 1.73 7.61 10.46
N GLU A 167 2.95 7.99 10.82
CA GLU A 167 4.12 7.13 10.70
C GLU A 167 5.18 7.43 11.75
N PRO A 168 6.01 6.45 12.14
CA PRO A 168 7.11 6.70 13.06
C PRO A 168 8.08 7.72 12.48
N LEU A 169 8.53 8.66 13.31
CA LEU A 169 9.59 9.58 12.92
C LEU A 169 10.91 8.81 12.85
N LYS A 170 11.56 8.78 11.68
CA LYS A 170 12.89 8.18 11.51
C LYS A 170 13.93 9.08 12.17
N SER A 171 14.60 8.57 13.20
CA SER A 171 15.68 9.31 13.87
C SER A 171 16.94 9.33 12.99
N ILE A 172 17.51 10.51 12.76
CA ILE A 172 18.65 10.78 11.86
C ILE A 172 20.00 10.26 12.43
N SER A 173 20.04 9.67 13.63
CA SER A 173 21.28 9.15 14.23
C SER A 173 21.15 7.71 14.72
N SER A 174 21.50 6.79 13.83
CA SER A 174 21.58 5.34 14.05
C SER A 174 22.71 4.89 15.00
N ASN A 175 23.38 5.81 15.71
CA ASN A 175 24.49 5.46 16.60
C ASN A 175 24.15 5.52 18.10
N ASN A 176 22.96 5.99 18.49
CA ASN A 176 22.52 6.04 19.90
C ASN A 176 21.08 5.53 20.11
N SER A 177 20.63 4.58 19.29
CA SER A 177 19.26 4.04 19.32
C SER A 177 18.93 3.17 20.56
N SER A 178 19.84 3.07 21.53
CA SER A 178 19.63 2.38 22.80
C SER A 178 19.18 3.29 23.96
N LYS A 179 18.98 4.60 23.74
CA LYS A 179 18.46 5.53 24.76
C LYS A 179 17.51 6.58 24.17
N LEU A 180 16.43 6.16 23.51
CA LEU A 180 15.20 6.95 23.60
C LEU A 180 14.66 6.69 25.00
N ASN A 181 14.51 7.73 25.82
CA ASN A 181 13.92 7.61 27.15
C ASN A 181 12.58 6.89 27.00
N LEU A 182 12.43 5.70 27.60
CA LEU A 182 11.18 4.94 27.57
C LEU A 182 10.00 5.76 28.14
N GLU A 183 10.33 6.76 28.96
CA GLU A 183 9.46 7.77 29.57
C GLU A 183 8.88 8.79 28.58
N GLU A 184 9.49 9.02 27.42
CA GLU A 184 9.08 10.08 26.47
C GLU A 184 8.36 9.53 25.23
N GLY A 185 8.31 8.21 25.06
CA GLY A 185 7.65 7.55 23.93
C GLY A 185 8.36 7.73 22.59
N GLN A 186 7.92 6.95 21.59
CA GLN A 186 8.42 7.09 20.22
C GLN A 186 7.63 8.21 19.52
N PRO A 187 8.29 9.25 18.98
CA PRO A 187 7.59 10.29 18.23
C PRO A 187 7.12 9.78 16.87
N HIS A 188 5.98 10.31 16.46
CA HIS A 188 5.32 10.03 15.19
C HIS A 188 5.06 11.33 14.45
N VAL A 189 5.11 11.27 13.13
CA VAL A 189 4.63 12.33 12.26
C VAL A 189 3.19 12.03 11.91
N ILE A 190 2.33 13.04 11.96
CA ILE A 190 0.95 12.97 11.52
C ILE A 190 0.63 14.13 10.59
N TYR A 191 0.14 13.80 9.40
CA TYR A 191 -0.18 14.77 8.36
C TYR A 191 -1.52 14.46 7.71
N LYS A 192 -2.16 15.51 7.21
CA LYS A 192 -3.40 15.35 6.44
C LYS A 192 -3.05 14.90 5.04
N LYS A 193 -3.91 14.09 4.43
CA LYS A 193 -3.78 13.74 3.02
C LYS A 193 -3.82 14.98 2.13
N SER A 194 -4.61 15.98 2.51
CA SER A 194 -4.69 17.28 1.84
C SER A 194 -3.40 18.11 1.90
N SER A 195 -2.44 17.77 2.77
CA SER A 195 -1.13 18.44 2.87
C SER A 195 -0.05 17.83 1.97
N ILE A 196 -0.36 16.74 1.26
CA ILE A 196 0.53 16.16 0.25
C ILE A 196 0.35 16.99 -1.02
N PRO A 197 1.41 17.63 -1.55
CA PRO A 197 1.31 18.41 -2.77
C PRO A 197 0.78 17.54 -3.91
N SER A 198 -0.39 17.89 -4.44
CA SER A 198 -0.83 17.36 -5.70
C SER A 198 -0.11 18.13 -6.81
N PRO A 199 0.53 17.49 -7.79
CA PRO A 199 1.11 18.16 -8.96
C PRO A 199 0.05 18.80 -9.89
N GLN A 200 -1.18 19.06 -9.42
CA GLN A 200 -2.28 19.58 -10.21
C GLN A 200 -2.51 21.07 -9.97
N GLU A 201 -2.39 21.83 -11.06
CA GLU A 201 -3.01 23.16 -11.24
C GLU A 201 -4.53 23.10 -10.97
N PRO A 202 -5.17 24.19 -10.48
CA PRO A 202 -6.56 24.20 -10.02
C PRO A 202 -7.61 24.24 -11.16
N SER A 203 -7.38 23.57 -12.28
CA SER A 203 -8.30 23.60 -13.43
C SER A 203 -8.25 22.35 -14.30
N GLN A 204 -8.62 21.19 -13.76
CA GLN A 204 -9.49 20.22 -14.45
C GLN A 204 -9.70 19.00 -13.55
N GLU A 205 -10.97 18.75 -13.28
CA GLU A 205 -11.52 17.64 -12.54
C GLU A 205 -11.24 16.33 -13.29
N PHE A 206 -10.03 15.78 -13.16
CA PHE A 206 -9.75 14.43 -13.64
C PHE A 206 -10.25 13.44 -12.58
N SER A 207 -11.50 13.01 -12.76
CA SER A 207 -12.07 11.88 -12.05
C SER A 207 -11.12 10.69 -12.11
N CYS A 208 -10.90 10.00 -10.99
CA CYS A 208 -10.34 8.64 -10.97
C CYS A 208 -11.28 7.58 -11.60
N GLY A 209 -12.23 8.02 -12.43
CA GLY A 209 -13.08 7.16 -13.23
C GLY A 209 -12.31 6.70 -14.47
N VAL A 210 -12.31 5.38 -14.68
CA VAL A 210 -11.96 4.78 -15.96
C VAL A 210 -12.77 5.52 -17.03
N SER A 211 -12.11 6.35 -17.83
CA SER A 211 -12.76 6.87 -19.03
C SER A 211 -12.95 5.66 -19.94
N ASP A 212 -14.21 5.32 -20.24
CA ASP A 212 -14.57 4.31 -21.25
C ASP A 212 -14.08 4.79 -22.62
N LEU A 213 -12.77 4.72 -22.83
CA LEU A 213 -12.18 4.71 -24.16
C LEU A 213 -12.55 3.35 -24.72
N THR A 214 -13.64 3.34 -25.48
CA THR A 214 -14.06 2.24 -26.36
C THR A 214 -12.96 1.95 -27.37
N ARG A 215 -11.87 1.34 -26.93
CA ARG A 215 -10.89 0.69 -27.77
C ARG A 215 -10.82 -0.74 -27.28
N SER A 216 -11.60 -1.59 -27.94
CA SER A 216 -11.58 -3.05 -27.89
C SER A 216 -10.23 -3.60 -27.41
N ARG A 217 -10.09 -3.73 -26.09
CA ARG A 217 -9.00 -4.43 -25.43
C ARG A 217 -9.68 -5.43 -24.53
N THR A 218 -9.71 -6.66 -25.03
CA THR A 218 -10.15 -7.85 -24.31
C THR A 218 -9.59 -7.84 -22.88
N PRO A 219 -10.44 -7.91 -21.85
CA PRO A 219 -10.00 -8.34 -20.53
C PRO A 219 -9.33 -9.72 -20.67
N CYS A 220 -8.34 -10.02 -19.82
CA CYS A 220 -7.64 -11.30 -19.78
C CYS A 220 -8.56 -12.47 -20.19
N PRO A 221 -8.27 -13.19 -21.30
CA PRO A 221 -9.14 -14.26 -21.74
C PRO A 221 -9.00 -15.43 -20.77
N THR A 222 -10.01 -15.63 -19.93
CA THR A 222 -10.32 -16.95 -19.39
C THR A 222 -10.95 -17.73 -20.52
N THR A 223 -10.20 -18.69 -21.08
CA THR A 223 -10.70 -19.61 -22.10
C THR A 223 -11.71 -20.56 -21.46
N HIS A 224 -12.95 -20.10 -21.31
CA HIS A 224 -14.11 -20.96 -21.22
C HIS A 224 -14.64 -21.15 -22.64
N THR A 225 -14.45 -22.34 -23.19
CA THR A 225 -15.08 -22.82 -24.41
C THR A 225 -16.59 -22.83 -24.22
N ALA A 226 -17.25 -21.73 -24.60
CA ALA A 226 -18.70 -21.67 -24.73
C ALA A 226 -19.09 -22.12 -26.15
N SER A 227 -19.80 -23.23 -26.20
CA SER A 227 -20.44 -23.81 -27.39
C SER A 227 -21.39 -22.80 -28.04
N ASN A 228 -21.33 -22.72 -29.37
CA ASN A 228 -22.28 -21.97 -30.20
C ASN A 228 -23.64 -22.67 -30.18
N ASP A 229 -24.57 -22.18 -29.37
CA ASP A 229 -26.00 -22.47 -29.55
C ASP A 229 -26.76 -21.19 -29.89
N THR A 230 -27.41 -21.23 -31.05
CA THR A 230 -28.19 -20.15 -31.64
C THR A 230 -29.58 -20.12 -31.00
N PRO A 231 -30.14 -18.96 -30.60
CA PRO A 231 -31.45 -18.93 -29.94
C PRO A 231 -32.61 -18.99 -30.95
N PRO A 232 -33.64 -19.84 -30.75
CA PRO A 232 -34.90 -19.73 -31.47
C PRO A 232 -35.85 -18.73 -30.79
N SER A 233 -36.75 -18.19 -31.60
CA SER A 233 -37.75 -17.14 -31.35
C SER A 233 -38.78 -17.45 -30.25
N PRO A 234 -39.50 -16.43 -29.72
CA PRO A 234 -40.29 -16.56 -28.48
C PRO A 234 -41.73 -17.02 -28.73
N GLU A 235 -42.17 -18.01 -27.94
CA GLU A 235 -43.58 -18.38 -27.73
C GLU A 235 -43.98 -18.03 -26.27
N PRO A 236 -45.24 -17.63 -25.99
CA PRO A 236 -45.62 -17.07 -24.70
C PRO A 236 -46.22 -18.13 -23.77
N SER A 237 -45.56 -18.46 -22.66
CA SER A 237 -46.24 -19.14 -21.55
C SER A 237 -45.63 -18.83 -20.18
N SER A 238 -46.41 -18.10 -19.39
CA SER A 238 -46.62 -18.19 -17.93
C SER A 238 -45.44 -18.57 -17.03
N GLY A 239 -45.02 -17.61 -16.19
CA GLY A 239 -44.27 -17.88 -14.98
C GLY A 239 -43.33 -16.74 -14.63
N GLY A 240 -43.86 -15.67 -14.04
CA GLY A 240 -43.08 -14.53 -13.59
C GLY A 240 -41.99 -14.93 -12.60
N ARG A 241 -40.79 -15.23 -13.09
CA ARG A 241 -39.57 -15.23 -12.28
C ARG A 241 -39.33 -13.79 -11.88
N ARG A 242 -39.77 -13.43 -10.68
CA ARG A 242 -39.29 -12.23 -9.99
C ARG A 242 -37.76 -12.23 -10.11
N PRO A 243 -37.13 -11.18 -10.67
CA PRO A 243 -35.68 -11.07 -10.65
C PRO A 243 -35.23 -11.25 -9.20
N LYS A 244 -34.31 -12.19 -8.96
CA LYS A 244 -33.69 -12.32 -7.64
C LYS A 244 -33.10 -10.95 -7.31
N ARG A 245 -33.70 -10.26 -6.33
CA ARG A 245 -33.16 -9.02 -5.76
C ARG A 245 -31.72 -9.34 -5.36
N SER A 246 -30.75 -8.52 -5.74
CA SER A 246 -29.34 -8.72 -5.41
C SER A 246 -29.21 -8.89 -3.90
N VAL A 247 -28.88 -10.10 -3.45
CA VAL A 247 -28.56 -10.36 -2.05
C VAL A 247 -27.10 -9.98 -1.89
N SER A 248 -26.80 -9.05 -0.98
CA SER A 248 -25.42 -8.66 -0.66
C SER A 248 -24.71 -9.85 -0.01
N SER A 249 -23.99 -10.63 -0.80
CA SER A 249 -23.17 -11.73 -0.32
C SER A 249 -21.76 -11.23 -0.04
N GLU A 250 -21.19 -11.64 1.09
CA GLU A 250 -19.77 -11.42 1.38
C GLU A 250 -18.90 -12.05 0.29
N ARG A 251 -17.91 -11.30 -0.19
CA ARG A 251 -16.96 -11.71 -1.23
C ARG A 251 -15.55 -11.72 -0.69
N PHE A 252 -14.73 -12.61 -1.22
CA PHE A 252 -13.32 -12.73 -0.92
C PHE A 252 -12.54 -12.53 -2.21
N VAL A 253 -11.46 -11.76 -2.14
CA VAL A 253 -10.53 -11.55 -3.25
C VAL A 253 -9.15 -11.91 -2.74
N GLU A 254 -8.60 -12.99 -3.28
CA GLU A 254 -7.25 -13.45 -2.99
C GLU A 254 -6.24 -12.68 -3.84
N THR A 255 -5.30 -11.99 -3.20
CA THR A 255 -4.40 -11.04 -3.87
C THR A 255 -2.94 -11.48 -3.78
N LEU A 256 -2.29 -11.56 -4.94
CA LEU A 256 -0.83 -11.54 -5.06
C LEU A 256 -0.35 -10.09 -5.03
N VAL A 257 0.59 -9.77 -4.14
CA VAL A 257 1.25 -8.46 -4.11
C VAL A 257 2.70 -8.62 -4.52
N VAL A 258 3.15 -7.76 -5.42
CA VAL A 258 4.53 -7.74 -5.92
C VAL A 258 5.11 -6.36 -5.67
N ALA A 259 6.27 -6.29 -5.03
CA ALA A 259 7.01 -5.05 -4.85
C ALA A 259 8.33 -5.09 -5.60
N ASP A 260 8.61 -4.02 -6.33
CA ASP A 260 9.80 -3.94 -7.17
C ASP A 260 11.07 -3.53 -6.38
N LYS A 261 12.21 -3.54 -7.06
CA LYS A 261 13.50 -3.18 -6.47
C LYS A 261 13.53 -1.73 -5.97
N MET A 262 12.74 -0.83 -6.56
CA MET A 262 12.68 0.58 -6.16
C MET A 262 11.99 0.71 -4.80
N MET A 263 10.91 -0.04 -4.57
CA MET A 263 10.29 -0.17 -3.25
C MET A 263 11.25 -0.71 -2.21
N VAL A 264 12.04 -1.74 -2.55
CA VAL A 264 13.07 -2.29 -1.66
C VAL A 264 14.16 -1.28 -1.36
N GLY A 265 14.61 -0.52 -2.37
CA GLY A 265 15.62 0.53 -2.21
C GLY A 265 15.18 1.63 -1.24
N TYR A 266 13.91 2.05 -1.31
CA TYR A 266 13.38 3.13 -0.47
C TYR A 266 13.04 2.68 0.96
N HIS A 267 12.33 1.56 1.13
CA HIS A 267 11.91 1.09 2.46
C HIS A 267 12.97 0.25 3.17
N GLY A 268 13.94 -0.30 2.43
CA GLY A 268 14.94 -1.23 2.94
C GLY A 268 14.39 -2.65 3.14
N ARG A 269 15.25 -3.66 2.97
CA ARG A 269 14.87 -5.09 3.05
C ARG A 269 14.22 -5.51 4.37
N LYS A 270 14.48 -4.79 5.47
CA LYS A 270 13.98 -5.12 6.83
C LYS A 270 12.55 -4.65 7.11
N ASP A 271 12.11 -3.59 6.44
CA ASP A 271 10.85 -2.91 6.76
C ASP A 271 9.84 -2.96 5.60
N ILE A 272 10.27 -3.33 4.40
CA ILE A 272 9.41 -3.38 3.20
C ILE A 272 8.20 -4.31 3.36
N GLU A 273 8.36 -5.49 3.96
CA GLU A 273 7.24 -6.42 4.21
C GLU A 273 6.16 -5.77 5.07
N HIS A 274 6.57 -5.19 6.20
CA HIS A 274 5.66 -4.51 7.13
C HIS A 274 4.98 -3.32 6.49
N TYR A 275 5.70 -2.56 5.66
CA TYR A 275 5.11 -1.44 4.92
C TYR A 275 4.01 -1.93 3.96
N ILE A 276 4.30 -2.94 3.14
CA ILE A 276 3.33 -3.47 2.17
C ILE A 276 2.11 -4.03 2.88
N LEU A 277 2.30 -4.82 3.94
CA LEU A 277 1.17 -5.36 4.71
C LEU A 277 0.36 -4.25 5.42
N SER A 278 1.00 -3.16 5.83
CA SER A 278 0.28 -1.99 6.36
C SER A 278 -0.59 -1.32 5.30
N VAL A 279 -0.06 -1.14 4.08
CA VAL A 279 -0.82 -0.64 2.92
C VAL A 279 -1.99 -1.59 2.63
N MET A 280 -1.75 -2.90 2.56
CA MET A 280 -2.81 -3.87 2.33
C MET A 280 -3.85 -3.91 3.45
N ASN A 281 -3.47 -3.62 4.70
CA ASN A 281 -4.43 -3.49 5.81
C ASN A 281 -5.35 -2.27 5.64
N ILE A 282 -4.81 -1.16 5.13
CA ILE A 282 -5.61 0.03 4.77
C ILE A 282 -6.57 -0.33 3.64
N VAL A 283 -6.08 -0.99 2.59
CA VAL A 283 -6.91 -1.47 1.46
C VAL A 283 -8.01 -2.41 1.95
N ALA A 284 -7.69 -3.41 2.78
CA ALA A 284 -8.67 -4.34 3.32
C ALA A 284 -9.77 -3.63 4.13
N LYS A 285 -9.41 -2.60 4.90
CA LYS A 285 -10.40 -1.78 5.62
C LYS A 285 -11.28 -0.95 4.67
N LEU A 286 -10.71 -0.41 3.60
CA LEU A 286 -11.42 0.39 2.61
C LEU A 286 -12.43 -0.44 1.80
N TYR A 287 -12.08 -1.64 1.37
CA TYR A 287 -12.97 -2.52 0.58
C TYR A 287 -14.09 -3.17 1.40
N ARG A 288 -14.02 -3.06 2.73
CA ARG A 288 -15.08 -3.50 3.64
C ARG A 288 -16.09 -2.40 3.98
N ASP A 289 -15.99 -1.24 3.32
CA ASP A 289 -16.85 -0.10 3.56
C ASP A 289 -18.32 -0.36 3.15
N ALA A 290 -19.26 0.05 3.99
CA ALA A 290 -20.69 -0.11 3.71
C ALA A 290 -21.17 0.64 2.45
N SER A 291 -20.49 1.73 2.06
CA SER A 291 -20.79 2.50 0.84
C SER A 291 -20.62 1.69 -0.45
N LEU A 292 -19.85 0.60 -0.43
CA LEU A 292 -19.69 -0.29 -1.58
C LEU A 292 -20.90 -1.22 -1.79
N GLY A 293 -21.86 -1.24 -0.86
CA GLY A 293 -23.08 -2.05 -0.91
C GLY A 293 -22.87 -3.56 -0.66
N ASN A 294 -21.67 -4.09 -0.94
CA ASN A 294 -21.27 -5.46 -0.63
C ASN A 294 -20.00 -5.47 0.22
N VAL A 295 -19.93 -6.41 1.16
CA VAL A 295 -18.72 -6.65 1.96
C VAL A 295 -17.70 -7.39 1.10
N VAL A 296 -16.58 -6.75 0.80
CA VAL A 296 -15.46 -7.36 0.06
C VAL A 296 -14.26 -7.50 1.00
N ASN A 297 -13.79 -8.73 1.18
CA ASN A 297 -12.60 -9.05 1.96
C ASN A 297 -11.41 -9.25 1.02
N ILE A 298 -10.44 -8.33 1.07
CA ILE A 298 -9.16 -8.46 0.37
C ILE A 298 -8.21 -9.26 1.26
N ILE A 299 -7.69 -10.39 0.76
CA ILE A 299 -6.81 -11.30 1.48
C ILE A 299 -5.50 -11.43 0.71
N VAL A 300 -4.36 -11.15 1.34
CA VAL A 300 -3.06 -11.36 0.70
C VAL A 300 -2.67 -12.83 0.79
N THR A 301 -2.50 -13.49 -0.35
CA THR A 301 -2.07 -14.91 -0.40
C THR A 301 -0.57 -15.05 -0.60
N ARG A 302 0.04 -14.14 -1.35
CA ARG A 302 1.47 -14.20 -1.66
C ARG A 302 2.05 -12.80 -1.79
N LEU A 303 3.24 -12.61 -1.24
CA LEU A 303 4.03 -11.39 -1.36
C LEU A 303 5.36 -11.71 -2.05
N ILE A 304 5.58 -11.18 -3.25
CA ILE A 304 6.85 -11.31 -3.97
C ILE A 304 7.61 -9.98 -3.89
N ILE A 305 8.84 -10.03 -3.39
CA ILE A 305 9.73 -8.89 -3.26
C ILE A 305 10.88 -9.08 -4.26
N LEU A 306 10.89 -8.26 -5.31
CA LEU A 306 11.94 -8.26 -6.31
C LEU A 306 13.10 -7.41 -5.81
N THR A 307 14.24 -8.01 -5.54
CA THR A 307 15.43 -7.26 -5.11
C THR A 307 16.29 -6.81 -6.29
N GLU A 308 16.09 -7.42 -7.46
CA GLU A 308 16.73 -7.07 -8.73
C GLU A 308 15.72 -7.17 -9.87
N ASP A 309 16.08 -6.61 -11.04
CA ASP A 309 15.27 -6.70 -12.25
C ASP A 309 15.12 -8.17 -12.69
N GLN A 310 13.93 -8.51 -13.17
CA GLN A 310 13.64 -9.83 -13.73
C GLN A 310 13.72 -9.76 -15.26
N THR A 311 14.26 -10.80 -15.90
CA THR A 311 14.51 -10.83 -17.35
C THR A 311 13.24 -10.64 -18.19
N ASN A 312 12.08 -11.09 -17.69
CA ASN A 312 10.80 -11.03 -18.39
C ASN A 312 9.83 -10.01 -17.78
N LEU A 313 10.31 -9.06 -16.98
CA LEU A 313 9.49 -8.02 -16.37
C LEU A 313 10.14 -6.65 -16.57
N GLU A 314 9.49 -5.81 -17.37
CA GLU A 314 9.89 -4.43 -17.60
C GLU A 314 8.92 -3.51 -16.87
N ILE A 315 9.42 -2.75 -15.90
CA ILE A 315 8.68 -1.73 -15.17
C ILE A 315 9.28 -0.38 -15.51
N ASN A 316 8.46 0.53 -16.03
CA ASN A 316 8.83 1.88 -16.40
C ASN A 316 7.66 2.86 -16.15
N HIS A 317 7.88 4.14 -16.45
CA HIS A 317 6.89 5.21 -16.28
C HIS A 317 5.63 5.08 -17.16
N HIS A 318 5.62 4.20 -18.17
CA HIS A 318 4.46 4.02 -19.06
C HIS A 318 3.51 2.95 -18.49
N ALA A 319 2.34 3.38 -18.00
CA ALA A 319 1.35 2.52 -17.36
C ALA A 319 1.00 1.27 -18.21
N ASP A 320 0.54 1.50 -19.44
CA ASP A 320 0.20 0.48 -20.43
C ASP A 320 1.29 -0.59 -20.63
N LYS A 321 2.55 -0.17 -20.76
CA LYS A 321 3.67 -1.09 -21.05
C LYS A 321 4.05 -1.90 -19.82
N SER A 322 4.13 -1.24 -18.67
CA SER A 322 4.42 -1.87 -17.39
C SER A 322 3.33 -2.88 -17.02
N LEU A 323 2.05 -2.54 -17.23
CA LEU A 323 0.93 -3.43 -16.96
C LEU A 323 0.93 -4.67 -17.87
N ASP A 324 1.15 -4.50 -19.19
CA ASP A 324 1.24 -5.63 -20.13
C ASP A 324 2.43 -6.56 -19.80
N SER A 325 3.59 -5.98 -19.49
CA SER A 325 4.76 -6.73 -19.07
C SER A 325 4.51 -7.50 -17.77
N PHE A 326 3.90 -6.85 -16.77
CA PHE A 326 3.54 -7.47 -15.51
C PHE A 326 2.52 -8.60 -15.67
N CYS A 327 1.51 -8.43 -16.54
CA CYS A 327 0.53 -9.47 -16.86
C CYS A 327 1.20 -10.71 -17.48
N LYS A 328 2.13 -10.52 -18.42
CA LYS A 328 2.87 -11.62 -19.05
C LYS A 328 3.78 -12.32 -18.04
N TRP A 329 4.49 -11.55 -17.23
CA TRP A 329 5.35 -12.09 -16.18
C TRP A 329 4.55 -12.89 -15.15
N GLN A 330 3.42 -12.35 -14.66
CA GLN A 330 2.53 -12.99 -13.69
C GLN A 330 1.97 -14.32 -14.22
N LYS A 331 1.66 -14.42 -15.52
CA LYS A 331 1.27 -15.71 -16.13
C LYS A 331 2.43 -16.71 -16.16
N SER A 332 3.66 -16.25 -16.41
CA SER A 332 4.82 -17.15 -16.47
C SER A 332 5.12 -17.79 -15.11
N ILE A 333 5.01 -17.03 -14.01
CA ILE A 333 5.24 -17.56 -12.66
C ILE A 333 4.18 -18.59 -12.23
N LEU A 334 2.95 -18.49 -12.74
CA LEU A 334 1.91 -19.48 -12.51
C LEU A 334 2.22 -20.79 -13.25
N SER A 335 2.67 -20.69 -14.51
CA SER A 335 2.98 -21.86 -15.34
C SER A 335 4.18 -22.68 -14.84
N HIS A 336 5.13 -22.05 -14.13
CA HIS A 336 6.28 -22.74 -13.55
C HIS A 336 6.01 -23.43 -12.21
N GLN A 337 4.84 -23.21 -11.58
CA GLN A 337 4.49 -23.77 -10.27
C GLN A 337 3.52 -24.96 -10.30
N GLY A 338 3.06 -25.40 -11.47
CA GLY A 338 2.24 -26.61 -11.61
C GLY A 338 2.12 -27.02 -13.07
N GLY A 339 2.56 -28.24 -13.39
CA GLY A 339 2.36 -28.85 -14.69
C GLY A 339 0.88 -29.02 -15.02
N ASP A 340 0.59 -29.00 -16.32
CA ASP A 340 -0.66 -29.33 -17.02
C ASP A 340 -1.99 -28.84 -16.41
N GLY A 341 -2.70 -28.07 -17.26
CA GLY A 341 -4.02 -27.48 -17.08
C GLY A 341 -4.91 -28.00 -15.95
N ASN A 342 -5.46 -27.06 -15.19
CA ASN A 342 -6.58 -27.24 -14.26
C ASN A 342 -6.37 -28.17 -13.04
N SER A 343 -5.14 -28.59 -12.77
CA SER A 343 -4.81 -29.35 -11.56
C SER A 343 -4.45 -28.39 -10.42
N ILE A 344 -5.28 -28.33 -9.38
CA ILE A 344 -4.94 -27.69 -8.10
C ILE A 344 -3.64 -28.37 -7.59
N PRO A 345 -2.52 -27.66 -7.39
CA PRO A 345 -1.35 -28.25 -6.76
C PRO A 345 -1.72 -28.75 -5.36
N GLU A 346 -1.35 -29.98 -5.00
CA GLU A 346 -1.66 -30.63 -3.70
C GLU A 346 -1.15 -29.82 -2.47
N ASN A 347 -0.30 -28.83 -2.72
CA ASN A 347 0.31 -27.88 -1.79
C ASN A 347 -0.29 -26.46 -1.82
N GLY A 348 -1.32 -26.18 -2.63
CA GLY A 348 -2.25 -25.05 -2.46
C GLY A 348 -1.75 -23.61 -2.69
N ILE A 349 -0.66 -23.38 -3.44
CA ILE A 349 0.05 -22.08 -3.43
C ILE A 349 -0.25 -21.11 -4.60
N ALA A 350 -1.17 -21.37 -5.54
CA ALA A 350 -1.35 -20.43 -6.66
C ALA A 350 -2.75 -20.33 -7.30
N HIS A 351 -3.73 -19.79 -6.57
CA HIS A 351 -4.93 -19.21 -7.19
C HIS A 351 -5.27 -17.87 -6.53
N HIS A 352 -4.48 -16.82 -6.80
CA HIS A 352 -4.94 -15.47 -6.50
C HIS A 352 -5.97 -15.04 -7.55
N ASP A 353 -7.01 -14.34 -7.12
CA ASP A 353 -8.03 -13.72 -7.99
C ASP A 353 -7.48 -12.50 -8.73
N ASN A 354 -6.55 -11.77 -8.10
CA ASN A 354 -5.87 -10.61 -8.70
C ASN A 354 -4.41 -10.49 -8.28
N ALA A 355 -3.65 -9.73 -9.06
CA ALA A 355 -2.25 -9.41 -8.78
C ALA A 355 -2.05 -7.89 -8.81
N VAL A 356 -1.28 -7.37 -7.86
CA VAL A 356 -0.99 -5.95 -7.70
C VAL A 356 0.51 -5.74 -7.70
N LEU A 357 1.00 -4.83 -8.56
CA LEU A 357 2.38 -4.36 -8.56
C LEU A 357 2.45 -3.03 -7.79
N ILE A 358 3.34 -2.96 -6.80
CA ILE A 358 3.66 -1.74 -6.05
C ILE A 358 5.06 -1.30 -6.46
N THR A 359 5.16 -0.07 -6.92
CA THR A 359 6.41 0.53 -7.41
C THR A 359 6.55 1.99 -6.96
N ARG A 360 7.80 2.48 -6.93
CA ARG A 360 8.09 3.92 -6.80
C ARG A 360 8.36 4.62 -8.14
N TYR A 361 8.23 3.92 -9.27
CA TYR A 361 8.16 4.61 -10.57
C TYR A 361 6.94 5.52 -10.58
N ASP A 362 7.12 6.74 -11.06
CA ASP A 362 6.02 7.67 -11.28
C ASP A 362 5.26 7.23 -12.54
N ILE A 363 4.10 6.59 -12.38
CA ILE A 363 3.37 5.98 -13.49
C ILE A 363 2.51 7.03 -14.20
N CYS A 364 2.73 7.17 -15.50
CA CYS A 364 2.11 8.16 -16.35
C CYS A 364 1.25 7.45 -17.41
N THR A 365 -0.02 7.85 -17.48
CA THR A 365 -1.01 7.38 -18.47
C THR A 365 -0.66 7.84 -19.89
N TYR A 366 -0.06 9.03 -20.02
CA TYR A 366 0.27 9.64 -21.32
C TYR A 366 1.71 10.09 -21.40
N LYS A 367 2.30 9.97 -22.60
CA LYS A 367 3.61 10.52 -22.92
C LYS A 367 3.57 12.06 -22.82
N ASN A 368 4.55 12.66 -22.12
CA ASN A 368 4.72 14.11 -21.98
C ASN A 368 3.64 14.87 -21.18
N LYS A 369 2.89 14.20 -20.30
CA LYS A 369 2.03 14.86 -19.28
C LYS A 369 2.63 14.67 -17.89
N PRO A 370 2.38 15.58 -16.93
CA PRO A 370 2.75 15.33 -15.54
C PRO A 370 2.13 14.01 -15.09
N CYS A 371 2.98 13.15 -14.55
CA CYS A 371 2.58 11.86 -14.02
C CYS A 371 1.76 12.11 -12.76
N GLY A 372 0.60 11.47 -12.66
CA GLY A 372 -0.38 11.81 -11.62
C GLY A 372 -1.41 10.72 -11.36
N THR A 373 -1.25 9.54 -11.94
CA THR A 373 -2.12 8.39 -11.70
C THR A 373 -1.45 7.43 -10.71
N LEU A 374 -2.15 7.10 -9.62
CA LEU A 374 -1.68 6.14 -8.61
C LEU A 374 -1.85 4.66 -9.05
N GLY A 375 -2.19 4.41 -10.32
CA GLY A 375 -2.36 3.10 -10.92
C GLY A 375 -3.26 3.14 -12.17
N GLU A 376 -3.17 2.10 -13.00
CA GLU A 376 -4.17 1.73 -14.01
C GLU A 376 -4.89 0.44 -13.60
#